data_AF-A0A0L6WT54-F1
#
_entry.id   AF-A0A0L6WT54-F1
#
_cell.length_a   1.000
_cell.length_b   1.000
_cell.length_c   1.000
_cell.angle_alpha   90.00
_cell.angle_beta   90.00
_cell.angle_gamma   90.00
#
_symmetry.space_group_name_H-M   'P 1'
#
loop_
_entity.id
_entity.type
_entity.pdbx_description
1 polymer ?
#
loop_
_entity_poly.entity_id
_entity_poly.type
_entity_poly.pdbx_seq_one_letter_code
_entity_poly.pdbx_strand_id
1 'polypeptide(L)'
;RVMSYIKSGKQEGATVEIGGARHGQEGYFIQPTIFTNVKPEMKIVKEEIFGPVGVVFRMEDQLRKTFGGYRQSGIGHDLGEYALNTYTQVKAVHVNIGQML
;
A
#
# COMPACT_ATOMS: atom_id res chain seq x y z
N ARG A 1 -5.00 -16.20 0.81
CA ARG A 1 -4.56 -14.88 1.37
C ARG A 1 -5.75 -13.94 1.62
N VAL A 2 -6.45 -13.42 0.60
CA VAL A 2 -7.58 -12.47 0.82
C VAL A 2 -8.68 -13.05 1.73
N MET A 3 -9.14 -14.28 1.48
CA MET A 3 -10.19 -14.90 2.30
C MET A 3 -9.81 -15.08 3.78
N SER A 4 -8.52 -15.22 4.11
CA SER A 4 -8.09 -15.29 5.52
C SER A 4 -8.17 -13.93 6.20
N TYR A 5 -7.94 -12.82 5.49
CA TYR A 5 -8.20 -11.48 6.02
C TYR A 5 -9.68 -11.23 6.26
N ILE A 6 -10.55 -11.63 5.34
CA ILE A 6 -12.01 -11.54 5.52
C ILE A 6 -12.44 -12.34 6.76
N LYS A 7 -11.89 -13.55 6.96
CA LYS A 7 -12.14 -14.34 8.16
C LYS A 7 -11.64 -13.63 9.43
N SER A 8 -10.43 -13.09 9.41
CA SER A 8 -9.83 -12.33 10.52
C SER A 8 -10.70 -11.15 10.91
N GLY A 9 -11.13 -10.33 9.95
CA GLY A 9 -12.01 -9.19 10.19
C GLY A 9 -13.30 -9.57 10.90
N LYS A 10 -13.97 -10.65 10.43
CA LYS A 10 -15.17 -11.19 11.10
C LYS A 10 -14.87 -11.67 12.52
N GLN A 11 -13.74 -12.35 12.73
CA GLN A 11 -13.33 -12.86 14.05
C GLN A 11 -12.96 -11.76 15.05
N GLU A 12 -12.38 -10.67 14.56
CA GLU A 12 -11.97 -9.51 15.37
C GLU A 12 -13.16 -8.58 15.71
N GLY A 13 -14.34 -8.84 15.14
CA GLY A 13 -15.59 -8.14 15.46
C GLY A 13 -15.98 -7.04 14.47
N ALA A 14 -15.33 -6.96 13.31
CA ALA A 14 -15.76 -6.08 12.23
C ALA A 14 -17.06 -6.57 11.58
N THR A 15 -17.86 -5.64 11.09
CA THR A 15 -19.12 -5.95 10.39
C THR A 15 -18.89 -6.00 8.89
N VAL A 16 -19.39 -7.05 8.22
CA VAL A 16 -19.39 -7.12 6.75
C VAL A 16 -20.74 -6.60 6.25
N GLU A 17 -20.74 -5.42 5.62
CA GLU A 17 -21.95 -4.82 5.05
C GLU A 17 -22.34 -5.48 3.72
N ILE A 18 -21.33 -5.88 2.93
CA ILE A 18 -21.51 -6.52 1.64
C ILE A 18 -20.38 -7.50 1.36
N GLY A 19 -20.70 -8.57 0.64
CA GLY A 19 -19.73 -9.54 0.15
C GLY A 19 -19.14 -10.42 1.24
N GLY A 20 -17.81 -10.55 1.26
CA GLY A 20 -17.09 -11.34 2.25
C GLY A 20 -17.13 -12.86 2.00
N ALA A 21 -17.40 -13.28 0.76
CA ALA A 21 -17.37 -14.67 0.33
C ALA A 21 -16.77 -14.82 -1.08
N ARG A 22 -16.55 -16.08 -1.47
CA ARG A 22 -16.21 -16.44 -2.84
C ARG A 22 -17.38 -16.13 -3.79
N HIS A 23 -17.07 -15.70 -5.01
CA HIS A 23 -18.07 -15.55 -6.06
C HIS A 23 -18.01 -16.75 -7.02
N GLY A 24 -19.12 -17.47 -7.18
CA GLY A 24 -19.24 -18.60 -8.10
C GLY A 24 -18.53 -19.89 -7.65
N GLN A 25 -18.56 -20.89 -8.53
CA GLN A 25 -17.97 -22.22 -8.30
C GLN A 25 -16.63 -22.44 -9.01
N GLU A 26 -16.28 -21.63 -10.00
CA GLU A 26 -15.04 -21.73 -10.77
C GLU A 26 -14.19 -20.45 -10.68
N GLY A 27 -12.89 -20.54 -10.98
CA GLY A 27 -11.95 -19.41 -10.89
C GLY A 27 -11.65 -18.93 -9.47
N TYR A 28 -10.83 -17.87 -9.37
CA TYR A 28 -10.36 -17.28 -8.10
C TYR A 28 -11.09 -15.98 -7.75
N PHE A 29 -12.40 -15.92 -7.98
CA PHE A 29 -13.20 -14.71 -7.76
C PHE A 29 -13.65 -14.54 -6.31
N ILE A 30 -13.53 -13.32 -5.81
CA ILE A 30 -13.97 -12.91 -4.46
C ILE A 30 -14.95 -11.76 -4.62
N GLN A 31 -16.05 -11.81 -3.87
CA GLN A 31 -17.04 -10.72 -3.88
C GLN A 31 -16.39 -9.40 -3.42
N PRO A 32 -16.73 -8.26 -4.04
CA PRO A 32 -16.44 -6.95 -3.46
C PRO A 32 -16.94 -6.90 -2.02
N THR A 33 -16.06 -6.56 -1.08
CA THR A 33 -16.32 -6.66 0.35
C THR A 33 -16.13 -5.31 1.01
N ILE A 34 -17.09 -4.86 1.83
CA ILE A 34 -16.95 -3.66 2.65
C ILE A 34 -17.08 -4.03 4.13
N PHE A 35 -16.08 -3.66 4.92
CA PHE A 35 -16.11 -3.73 6.37
C PHE A 35 -16.45 -2.38 7.01
N THR A 36 -17.27 -2.41 8.06
CA THR A 36 -17.61 -1.29 8.95
C THR A 36 -17.42 -1.71 10.41
N ASN A 37 -17.64 -0.78 11.35
CA ASN A 37 -17.46 -1.01 12.79
C ASN A 37 -16.08 -1.60 13.14
N VAL A 38 -15.05 -1.07 12.48
CA VAL A 38 -13.68 -1.52 12.66
C VAL A 38 -12.96 -0.72 13.74
N LYS A 39 -11.97 -1.33 14.37
CA LYS A 39 -11.09 -0.69 15.34
C LYS A 39 -9.67 -0.55 14.75
N PRO A 40 -8.92 0.52 15.06
CA PRO A 40 -7.59 0.76 14.50
C PRO A 40 -6.59 -0.39 14.71
N GLU A 41 -6.83 -1.22 15.73
CA GLU A 41 -5.94 -2.32 16.09
C GLU A 41 -6.10 -3.53 15.18
N MET A 42 -7.22 -3.61 14.45
CA MET A 42 -7.59 -4.78 13.66
C MET A 42 -6.62 -5.04 12.52
N LYS A 43 -6.38 -6.32 12.24
CA LYS A 43 -5.48 -6.77 11.18
C LYS A 43 -5.88 -6.22 9.81
N ILE A 44 -7.18 -6.22 9.52
CA ILE A 44 -7.75 -5.71 8.26
C ILE A 44 -7.57 -4.18 8.07
N VAL A 45 -7.26 -3.44 9.13
CA VAL A 45 -6.97 -2.00 9.09
C VAL A 45 -5.47 -1.74 8.90
N LYS A 46 -4.62 -2.57 9.54
CA LYS A 46 -3.17 -2.36 9.57
C LYS A 46 -2.41 -2.95 8.39
N GLU A 47 -2.90 -4.06 7.84
CA GLU A 47 -2.19 -4.83 6.83
C GLU A 47 -2.83 -4.69 5.45
N GLU A 48 -1.99 -4.73 4.42
CA GLU A 48 -2.44 -4.66 3.05
C GLU A 48 -3.02 -6.00 2.57
N ILE A 49 -4.31 -5.96 2.18
CA ILE A 49 -5.08 -7.15 1.79
C ILE A 49 -4.83 -7.53 0.32
N PHE A 50 -4.61 -6.55 -0.57
CA PHE A 50 -4.49 -6.73 -2.04
C PHE A 50 -5.67 -7.48 -2.69
N GLY A 51 -6.88 -7.31 -2.16
CA GLY A 51 -8.10 -7.90 -2.71
C GLY A 51 -9.20 -6.85 -2.87
N PRO A 52 -10.38 -7.22 -3.41
CA PRO A 52 -11.51 -6.32 -3.55
C PRO A 52 -12.21 -6.11 -2.20
N VAL A 53 -11.47 -5.62 -1.21
CA VAL A 53 -11.89 -5.46 0.19
C VAL A 53 -11.61 -4.03 0.63
N GLY A 54 -12.67 -3.27 0.89
CA GLY A 54 -12.62 -1.94 1.48
C GLY A 54 -12.95 -1.97 2.96
N VAL A 55 -12.31 -1.08 3.72
CA VAL A 55 -12.58 -0.87 5.14
C VAL A 55 -12.98 0.58 5.34
N VAL A 56 -14.16 0.81 5.92
CA VAL A 56 -14.72 2.13 6.17
C VAL A 56 -14.71 2.39 7.68
N PHE A 57 -14.04 3.46 8.08
CA PHE A 57 -14.03 3.94 9.45
C PHE A 57 -14.23 5.45 9.48
N ARG A 58 -14.89 5.94 10.54
CA ARG A 58 -15.08 7.37 10.76
C ARG A 58 -13.78 7.97 11.31
N MET A 59 -13.30 9.04 10.70
CA MET A 59 -12.24 9.88 11.28
C MET A 59 -12.86 11.11 11.92
N GLU A 60 -12.39 11.45 13.12
CA GLU A 60 -12.92 12.57 13.90
C GLU A 60 -12.18 13.89 13.62
N ASP A 61 -11.01 13.88 12.96
CA ASP A 61 -10.28 15.11 12.61
C ASP A 61 -9.62 15.10 11.22
N GLN A 62 -9.69 16.27 10.56
CA GLN A 62 -9.23 16.48 9.18
C GLN A 62 -7.72 16.32 9.02
N LEU A 63 -7.29 15.38 8.18
CA LEU A 63 -5.91 15.26 7.75
C LEU A 63 -5.82 15.44 6.23
N ARG A 64 -5.50 16.68 5.81
CA ARG A 64 -4.85 16.93 4.52
C ARG A 64 -3.53 16.16 4.50
N LYS A 65 -3.51 15.03 3.79
CA LYS A 65 -2.27 14.32 3.45
C LYS A 65 -2.19 14.14 1.94
N THR A 66 -1.04 14.51 1.38
CA THR A 66 -0.67 14.34 -0.02
C THR A 66 -0.51 12.85 -0.34
N PHE A 67 -0.90 12.41 -1.54
CA PHE A 67 -0.74 11.03 -1.99
C PHE A 67 0.73 10.76 -2.39
N GLY A 68 1.36 9.72 -1.83
CA GLY A 68 2.73 9.30 -2.13
C GLY A 68 3.24 8.23 -1.15
N GLY A 69 4.10 7.31 -1.61
CA GLY A 69 4.70 6.28 -0.75
C GLY A 69 5.67 6.89 0.27
N TYR A 70 5.52 6.55 1.55
CA TYR A 70 6.39 6.99 2.64
C TYR A 70 6.54 5.85 3.66
N ARG A 71 7.72 5.72 4.27
CA ARG A 71 8.12 4.62 5.20
C ARG A 71 8.30 3.27 4.50
N GLN A 72 7.58 2.22 4.91
CA GLN A 72 7.83 0.84 4.45
C GLN A 72 7.23 0.53 3.07
N SER A 73 6.59 1.50 2.42
CA SER A 73 6.06 1.33 1.07
C SER A 73 7.15 1.28 -0.02
N GLY A 74 8.41 1.64 0.32
CA GLY A 74 9.56 1.60 -0.58
C GLY A 74 10.60 2.69 -0.30
N ILE A 75 11.82 2.50 -0.77
CA ILE A 75 12.89 3.50 -0.79
C ILE A 75 13.36 3.64 -2.24
N GLY A 76 13.30 4.85 -2.79
CA GLY A 76 13.57 5.12 -4.20
C GLY A 76 12.31 5.58 -4.96
N HIS A 77 12.52 6.11 -6.15
CA HIS A 77 11.47 6.56 -7.05
C HIS A 77 11.57 5.77 -8.34
N ASP A 78 10.45 5.27 -8.83
CA ASP A 78 10.32 4.68 -10.16
C ASP A 78 9.54 5.67 -11.04
N LEU A 79 9.78 5.64 -12.36
CA LEU A 79 9.35 6.65 -13.34
C LEU A 79 9.95 8.06 -13.13
N GLY A 80 10.06 8.85 -14.22
CA GLY A 80 10.66 10.19 -14.21
C GLY A 80 12.20 10.20 -14.10
N GLU A 81 12.84 11.37 -14.20
CA GLU A 81 14.31 11.50 -14.24
C GLU A 81 15.01 10.96 -12.99
N TYR A 82 14.35 11.00 -11.82
CA TYR A 82 14.89 10.48 -10.57
C TYR A 82 15.10 8.95 -10.59
N ALA A 83 14.37 8.21 -11.42
CA ALA A 83 14.55 6.77 -11.58
C ALA A 83 15.89 6.43 -12.28
N LEU A 84 16.38 7.30 -13.16
CA LEU A 84 17.64 7.08 -13.88
C LEU A 84 18.82 6.99 -12.91
N ASN A 85 18.80 7.75 -11.82
CA ASN A 85 19.83 7.71 -10.78
C ASN A 85 19.94 6.34 -10.10
N THR A 86 18.88 5.53 -10.11
CA THR A 86 18.91 4.14 -9.60
C THR A 86 19.65 3.19 -10.55
N TYR A 87 19.73 3.53 -11.84
CA TYR A 87 20.38 2.72 -12.89
C TYR A 87 21.72 3.29 -13.36
N THR A 88 22.12 4.48 -12.92
CA THR A 88 23.39 5.12 -13.30
C THR A 88 24.32 5.26 -12.10
N GLN A 89 25.63 5.11 -12.31
CA GLN A 89 26.64 5.47 -11.30
C GLN A 89 27.39 6.73 -11.72
N VAL A 90 27.41 7.72 -10.84
CA VAL A 90 28.21 8.94 -11.05
C VAL A 90 29.68 8.61 -10.83
N LYS A 91 30.51 8.89 -11.83
CA LYS A 91 31.97 8.83 -11.73
C LYS A 91 32.54 10.23 -11.85
N ALA A 92 33.19 10.73 -10.79
CA ALA A 92 33.93 11.97 -10.85
C ALA A 92 35.29 11.72 -11.51
N VAL A 93 35.57 12.46 -12.58
CA VAL A 93 36.88 12.47 -13.25
C VAL A 93 37.50 13.84 -13.06
N HIS A 94 38.71 13.88 -12.51
CA HIS A 94 39.46 15.11 -12.33
C HIS A 94 40.64 15.12 -13.29
N VAL A 95 40.76 16.19 -14.09
CA VAL A 95 41.87 16.39 -15.03
C VAL A 95 42.64 17.63 -14.59
N ASN A 96 43.94 17.47 -14.29
CA ASN A 96 44.83 18.57 -13.96
C ASN A 96 45.30 19.23 -15.27
N ILE A 97 44.98 20.51 -15.44
CA ILE A 97 45.31 21.30 -16.64
C ILE A 97 46.59 22.15 -16.49
N GLY A 98 47.39 21.89 -15.44
CA GLY A 98 48.65 22.58 -15.17
C GLY A 98 48.46 23.93 -14.48
N GLN A 99 49.46 24.35 -13.72
CA GLN A 99 49.57 25.71 -13.19
C GLN A 99 50.45 26.54 -14.14
N MET A 100 49.97 27.71 -14.58
CA MET A 100 50.87 28.74 -15.09
C MET A 100 51.63 29.30 -13.89
N LEU A 101 52.95 29.03 -13.87
CA LEU A 101 53.91 29.70 -12.99
C LEU A 101 54.04 31.19 -13.37
#